data_AF-A0A194S5Y7-F1
#
_entry.id   AF-A0A194S5Y7-F1
#
_cell.length_a   1.000
_cell.length_b   1.000
_cell.length_c   1.000
_cell.angle_alpha   90.00
_cell.angle_beta   90.00
_cell.angle_gamma   90.00
#
_symmetry.space_group_name_H-M   'P 1'
#
loop_
_entity.id
_entity.type
_entity.pdbx_description
1 polymer ?
#
loop_
_entity_poly.entity_id
_entity_poly.type
_entity_poly.pdbx_seq_one_letter_code
_entity_poly.pdbx_strand_id
1 'polypeptide(L)'
;MSFSFAFDIDAAQLDDELAISTASLDHLQLADDKHPAASTSAIPHHQVPLDDLLATLPPLLSYTPVTVPLSPLPPTKTPRHATLLRRDLFDARFQILNQDECAPDEPHDPKGKTKDDTFVDEHTDLVKGVYEGGLKTWECSLDLVDLLDQRAFSPDANLDTERVRGKSILEVGCGTAVPSCSLFARLLNEIRLSPTEEGADKPRKTRLHLQDYNKQVLSLITLPNLLLTYAQHLATPARAPEADEEPPADPQPGELDVTPEFLASFEALLERENVELRFSEGDWAGMATALRADDDERYDVVLTSETVYAVESLPALLDLLEAATARGTDDDALCLVACKRIYFGVGGGELEFRRRVEERGAEVEAVWGAGEGRGKSSGVGRTVMRVRWKGE
;
A
#
# COMPACT_ATOMS: atom_id res chain seq x y z
N MET A 1 45.26 -7.57 -24.97
CA MET A 1 45.42 -7.74 -23.51
C MET A 1 44.09 -7.35 -22.86
N SER A 2 43.33 -8.34 -22.38
CA SER A 2 42.08 -8.10 -21.66
C SER A 2 42.38 -7.92 -20.18
N PHE A 3 41.88 -6.83 -19.59
CA PHE A 3 41.85 -6.68 -18.14
C PHE A 3 40.50 -7.18 -17.65
N SER A 4 40.53 -8.20 -16.79
CA SER A 4 39.40 -8.69 -16.00
C SER A 4 39.61 -8.19 -14.57
N PHE A 5 38.58 -7.59 -13.98
CA PHE A 5 38.53 -7.31 -12.54
C PHE A 5 37.71 -8.41 -11.87
N ALA A 6 38.38 -9.25 -11.09
CA ALA A 6 37.73 -10.15 -10.14
C ALA A 6 37.73 -9.47 -8.77
N PHE A 7 36.54 -9.20 -8.23
CA PHE A 7 36.35 -8.87 -6.83
C PHE A 7 35.72 -10.09 -6.15
N ASP A 8 36.55 -10.91 -5.51
CA ASP A 8 36.10 -11.84 -4.47
C ASP A 8 36.17 -11.05 -3.16
N ILE A 9 35.00 -10.67 -2.63
CA ILE A 9 34.88 -10.19 -1.25
C ILE A 9 33.97 -11.17 -0.53
N ASP A 10 34.57 -11.91 0.39
CA ASP A 10 33.89 -12.91 1.22
C ASP A 10 32.99 -12.17 2.22
N ALA A 11 31.67 -12.34 2.08
CA ALA A 11 30.65 -11.58 2.82
C ALA A 11 30.76 -11.75 4.36
N ALA A 12 31.44 -12.79 4.82
CA ALA A 12 31.64 -13.06 6.24
C ALA A 12 32.69 -12.15 6.92
N GLN A 13 33.49 -11.38 6.17
CA GLN A 13 34.52 -10.50 6.75
C GLN A 13 34.08 -9.04 6.93
N LEU A 14 32.93 -8.61 6.38
CA LEU A 14 32.41 -7.26 6.60
C LEU A 14 31.60 -7.12 7.90
N ASP A 15 31.15 -8.22 8.51
CA ASP A 15 30.25 -8.19 9.65
C ASP A 15 30.94 -7.89 11.00
N ASP A 16 32.27 -8.00 11.09
CA ASP A 16 33.02 -7.76 12.33
C ASP A 16 33.42 -6.28 12.56
N GLU A 17 33.26 -5.38 11.57
CA GLU A 17 33.64 -3.96 11.71
C GLU A 17 32.49 -2.99 12.05
N LEU A 18 31.24 -3.45 12.15
CA LEU A 18 30.07 -2.58 12.39
C LEU A 18 29.43 -2.69 13.78
N ALA A 19 30.10 -3.33 14.75
CA ALA A 19 29.66 -3.33 16.14
C ALA A 19 29.97 -1.99 16.84
N ILE A 20 29.19 -0.94 16.54
CA ILE A 20 29.29 0.34 17.24
C ILE A 20 28.61 0.21 18.62
N SER A 21 29.41 0.31 19.68
CA SER A 21 28.95 0.34 21.08
C SER A 21 28.03 1.55 21.32
N THR A 22 26.83 1.28 21.82
CA THR A 22 25.79 2.28 22.16
C THR A 22 26.16 3.22 23.30
N ALA A 23 27.31 3.03 23.97
CA ALA A 23 27.79 3.89 25.04
C ALA A 23 28.32 5.26 24.55
N SER A 24 28.56 5.43 23.25
CA SER A 24 29.07 6.69 22.67
C SER A 24 27.97 7.66 22.20
N LEU A 25 26.69 7.33 22.38
CA LEU A 25 25.55 8.16 21.95
C LEU A 25 25.21 9.31 22.91
N ASP A 26 25.74 9.29 24.15
CA ASP A 26 25.42 10.30 25.18
C ASP A 26 26.10 11.67 24.96
N HIS A 27 27.02 11.78 23.99
CA HIS A 27 27.81 13.00 23.74
C HIS A 27 27.52 13.72 22.41
N LEU A 28 26.55 13.27 21.62
CA LEU A 28 26.15 13.97 20.40
C LEU A 28 25.21 15.14 20.75
N GLN A 29 25.79 16.32 21.00
CA GLN A 29 25.06 17.58 20.88
C GLN A 29 24.78 17.82 19.39
N LEU A 30 23.59 17.43 18.94
CA LEU A 30 23.03 17.84 17.65
C LEU A 30 22.76 19.34 17.73
N ALA A 31 23.60 20.13 17.06
CA ALA A 31 23.26 21.52 16.78
C ALA A 31 22.08 21.53 15.80
N ASP A 32 21.16 22.50 15.98
CA ASP A 32 20.03 22.78 15.10
C ASP A 32 20.53 23.14 13.68
N ASP A 33 20.86 22.13 12.88
CA ASP A 33 20.92 22.29 11.44
C ASP A 33 19.49 22.46 10.96
N LYS A 34 19.19 23.66 10.45
CA LYS A 34 17.90 24.05 9.90
C LYS A 34 17.39 22.96 8.94
N HIS A 35 16.45 22.16 9.43
CA HIS A 35 15.68 21.25 8.61
C HIS A 35 15.08 22.03 7.43
N PRO A 36 15.23 21.56 6.18
CA PRO A 36 14.42 22.10 5.10
C PRO A 36 12.95 21.90 5.48
N ALA A 37 12.21 23.00 5.59
CA ALA A 37 10.78 22.95 5.90
C ALA A 37 10.08 22.03 4.90
N ALA A 38 9.25 21.12 5.41
CA ALA A 38 8.36 20.33 4.57
C ALA A 38 7.60 21.26 3.61
N SER A 39 7.50 20.86 2.34
CA SER A 39 6.83 21.64 1.29
C SER A 39 5.44 22.05 1.77
N THR A 40 5.21 23.36 1.93
CA THR A 40 3.93 23.92 2.38
C THR A 40 2.87 23.96 1.28
N SER A 41 3.10 23.30 0.14
CA SER A 41 2.14 23.21 -0.96
C SER A 41 1.26 21.98 -0.76
N ALA A 42 0.39 21.98 0.25
CA ALA A 42 -0.59 20.92 0.44
C ALA A 42 -1.55 20.86 -0.78
N ILE A 43 -1.46 19.79 -1.56
CA ILE A 43 -2.48 19.49 -2.58
C ILE A 43 -3.80 19.24 -1.83
N PRO A 44 -4.87 20.02 -2.08
CA PRO A 44 -6.13 19.83 -1.38
C PRO A 44 -6.70 18.43 -1.62
N HIS A 45 -7.39 17.88 -0.63
CA HIS A 45 -8.14 16.65 -0.79
C HIS A 45 -9.16 16.75 -1.93
N HIS A 46 -9.10 15.80 -2.86
CA HIS A 46 -10.06 15.64 -3.94
C HIS A 46 -10.41 14.17 -4.15
N GLN A 47 -11.70 13.87 -4.34
CA GLN A 47 -12.12 12.57 -4.83
C GLN A 47 -11.77 12.44 -6.32
N VAL A 48 -11.22 11.30 -6.69
CA VAL A 48 -10.87 10.99 -8.08
C VAL A 48 -11.87 9.94 -8.60
N PRO A 49 -12.69 10.27 -9.61
CA PRO A 49 -13.60 9.31 -10.22
C PRO A 49 -12.85 8.09 -10.79
N LEU A 50 -13.44 6.90 -10.69
CA LEU A 50 -12.87 5.69 -11.30
C LEU A 50 -12.70 5.86 -12.82
N ASP A 51 -13.70 6.44 -13.49
CA ASP A 51 -13.68 6.69 -14.94
C ASP A 51 -12.48 7.56 -15.37
N ASP A 52 -12.12 8.56 -14.56
CA ASP A 52 -10.95 9.41 -14.81
C ASP A 52 -9.66 8.58 -14.77
N LEU A 53 -9.55 7.63 -13.85
CA LEU A 53 -8.38 6.76 -13.73
C LEU A 53 -8.35 5.70 -14.85
N LEU A 54 -9.49 5.09 -15.18
CA LEU A 54 -9.62 4.13 -16.28
C LEU A 54 -9.21 4.75 -17.62
N ALA A 55 -9.54 6.03 -17.85
CA ALA A 55 -9.18 6.76 -19.05
C ALA A 55 -7.66 6.99 -19.23
N THR A 56 -6.86 6.80 -18.17
CA THR A 56 -5.40 6.95 -18.22
C THR A 56 -4.65 5.64 -18.52
N LEU A 57 -5.35 4.51 -18.60
CA LEU A 57 -4.70 3.20 -18.72
C LEU A 57 -4.04 3.02 -20.10
N PRO A 58 -2.82 2.45 -20.15
CA PRO A 58 -2.24 1.98 -21.40
C PRO A 58 -2.96 0.70 -21.87
N PRO A 59 -2.86 0.35 -23.17
CA PRO A 59 -3.47 -0.86 -23.70
C PRO A 59 -2.80 -2.15 -23.21
N LEU A 60 -1.58 -2.07 -22.69
CA LEU A 60 -0.79 -3.19 -22.19
C LEU A 60 -0.17 -2.80 -20.85
N LEU A 61 -0.22 -3.71 -19.87
CA LEU A 61 0.43 -3.55 -18.57
C LEU A 61 1.43 -4.68 -18.36
N SER A 62 2.71 -4.36 -18.13
CA SER A 62 3.69 -5.34 -17.65
C SER A 62 3.63 -5.47 -16.12
N TYR A 63 3.74 -6.69 -15.62
CA TYR A 63 3.69 -6.98 -14.19
C TYR A 63 4.72 -8.02 -13.76
N THR A 64 5.12 -7.91 -12.49
CA THR A 64 5.91 -8.90 -11.78
C THR A 64 5.15 -9.40 -10.55
N PRO A 65 5.04 -10.73 -10.35
CA PRO A 65 4.49 -11.29 -9.13
C PRO A 65 5.29 -10.90 -7.89
N VAL A 66 4.60 -10.49 -6.84
CA VAL A 66 5.15 -10.21 -5.51
C VAL A 66 4.77 -11.35 -4.59
N THR A 67 5.77 -12.06 -4.08
CA THR A 67 5.60 -13.12 -3.08
C THR A 67 5.65 -12.52 -1.69
N VAL A 68 4.51 -12.55 -1.00
CA VAL A 68 4.38 -12.13 0.39
C VAL A 68 4.64 -13.36 1.28
N PRO A 69 5.70 -13.36 2.11
CA PRO A 69 5.92 -14.41 3.08
C PRO A 69 4.85 -14.33 4.17
N LEU A 70 4.13 -15.43 4.40
CA LEU A 70 3.08 -15.52 5.41
C LEU A 70 3.53 -16.38 6.59
N SER A 71 3.06 -15.99 7.76
CA SER A 71 3.26 -16.72 8.99
C SER A 71 2.53 -18.07 8.95
N PRO A 72 3.13 -19.12 9.52
CA PRO A 72 2.43 -20.39 9.68
C PRO A 72 1.20 -20.23 10.58
N LEU A 73 0.07 -20.82 10.19
CA LEU A 73 -1.15 -20.86 10.99
C LEU A 73 -1.19 -22.15 11.82
N PRO A 74 -1.50 -22.10 13.13
CA PRO A 74 -1.67 -23.32 13.92
C PRO A 74 -2.74 -24.25 13.31
N PRO A 75 -2.52 -25.58 13.27
CA PRO A 75 -1.39 -26.33 13.84
C PRO A 75 -0.22 -26.54 12.86
N THR A 76 -0.31 -26.11 11.60
CA THR A 76 0.69 -26.41 10.57
C THR A 76 1.86 -25.41 10.63
N LYS A 77 3.09 -25.94 10.60
CA LYS A 77 4.32 -25.12 10.58
C LYS A 77 4.87 -24.95 9.16
N THR A 78 4.06 -25.22 8.15
CA THR A 78 4.49 -25.11 6.76
C THR A 78 4.71 -23.65 6.39
N PRO A 79 5.81 -23.31 5.70
CA PRO A 79 5.95 -21.98 5.13
C PRO A 79 4.78 -21.73 4.19
N ARG A 80 4.17 -20.55 4.31
CA ARG A 80 3.06 -20.09 3.46
C ARG A 80 3.49 -18.82 2.76
N HIS A 81 2.92 -18.59 1.59
CA HIS A 81 3.08 -17.36 0.86
C HIS A 81 1.78 -17.00 0.16
N ALA A 82 1.53 -15.70 0.01
CA ALA A 82 0.54 -15.18 -0.92
C ALA A 82 1.27 -14.59 -2.12
N THR A 83 0.69 -14.70 -3.31
CA THR A 83 1.21 -14.07 -4.52
C THR A 83 0.21 -13.04 -5.01
N LEU A 84 0.67 -11.80 -5.19
CA LEU A 84 -0.09 -10.72 -5.79
C LEU A 84 0.65 -10.22 -7.04
N LEU A 85 -0.07 -9.91 -8.11
CA LEU A 85 0.53 -9.28 -9.29
C LEU A 85 0.70 -7.78 -9.06
N ARG A 86 1.87 -7.25 -9.41
CA ARG A 86 2.19 -5.83 -9.28
C ARG A 86 2.72 -5.29 -10.59
N ARG A 87 2.20 -4.15 -11.02
CA ARG A 87 2.68 -3.43 -12.20
C ARG A 87 4.16 -3.12 -12.07
N ASP A 88 4.88 -3.28 -13.16
CA ASP A 88 6.30 -2.98 -13.20
C ASP A 88 6.58 -1.48 -13.17
N LEU A 89 7.62 -1.10 -12.44
CA LEU A 89 8.01 0.31 -12.31
C LEU A 89 8.52 0.88 -13.63
N PHE A 90 9.23 0.06 -14.44
CA PHE A 90 9.71 0.51 -15.76
C PHE A 90 8.53 0.78 -16.71
N ASP A 91 7.46 0.00 -16.61
CA ASP A 91 6.25 0.15 -17.43
C ASP A 91 5.51 1.45 -17.08
N ALA A 92 5.32 1.73 -15.79
CA ALA A 92 4.76 2.99 -15.33
C ALA A 92 5.62 4.20 -15.77
N ARG A 93 6.95 4.08 -15.72
CA ARG A 93 7.88 5.13 -16.17
C ARG A 93 7.79 5.35 -17.68
N PHE A 94 7.69 4.28 -18.46
CA PHE A 94 7.52 4.37 -19.91
C PHE A 94 6.21 5.09 -20.28
N GLN A 95 5.13 4.84 -19.53
CA GLN A 95 3.88 5.58 -19.69
C GLN A 95 4.04 7.09 -19.45
N ILE A 96 4.73 7.50 -18.39
CA ILE A 96 4.97 8.94 -18.10
C ILE A 96 5.72 9.59 -19.27
N LEU A 97 6.82 8.97 -19.72
CA LEU A 97 7.66 9.52 -20.79
C LEU A 97 6.87 9.72 -22.10
N ASN A 98 5.99 8.78 -22.46
CA ASN A 98 5.18 8.90 -23.67
C ASN A 98 4.05 9.93 -23.56
N GLN A 99 3.56 10.21 -22.35
CA GLN A 99 2.57 11.27 -22.11
C GLN A 99 3.19 12.66 -22.26
N ASP A 100 4.43 12.84 -21.80
CA ASP A 100 5.18 14.09 -21.92
C ASP A 100 5.56 14.43 -23.37
N GLU A 101 5.83 13.43 -24.21
CA GLU A 101 6.11 13.62 -25.65
C GLU A 101 4.87 14.04 -26.46
N CYS A 102 3.66 13.75 -25.98
CA CYS A 102 2.40 14.09 -26.66
C CYS A 102 1.76 15.41 -26.17
N ALA A 103 2.36 16.10 -25.19
CA ALA A 103 1.88 17.41 -24.76
C ALA A 103 2.12 18.45 -25.88
N PRO A 104 1.10 19.18 -26.36
CA PRO A 104 1.28 20.17 -27.41
C PRO A 104 2.26 21.25 -26.95
N ASP A 105 3.16 21.67 -27.85
CA ASP A 105 4.17 22.71 -27.65
C ASP A 105 3.61 23.92 -26.88
N GLU A 106 3.83 23.96 -25.55
CA GLU A 106 3.72 25.22 -24.84
C GLU A 106 4.81 26.17 -25.37
N PRO A 107 4.49 27.44 -25.65
CA PRO A 107 5.45 28.36 -26.25
C PRO A 107 6.68 28.48 -25.36
N HIS A 108 7.84 28.10 -25.91
CA HIS A 108 9.15 28.28 -25.32
C HIS A 108 9.31 29.71 -24.76
N ASP A 109 9.40 29.84 -23.43
CA ASP A 109 9.92 31.04 -22.78
C ASP A 109 11.38 31.21 -23.25
N PRO A 110 11.76 32.32 -23.92
CA PRO A 110 13.10 32.51 -24.45
C PRO A 110 14.18 32.75 -23.37
N LYS A 111 13.83 32.65 -22.09
CA LYS A 111 14.81 32.68 -21.00
C LYS A 111 15.14 31.25 -20.56
N GLY A 112 16.25 30.73 -21.09
CA GLY A 112 16.82 29.42 -20.78
C GLY A 112 16.91 29.10 -19.28
N LYS A 113 15.81 28.59 -18.73
CA LYS A 113 15.82 27.52 -17.74
C LYS A 113 15.60 26.25 -18.56
N THR A 114 16.65 25.46 -18.71
CA THR A 114 16.52 24.05 -19.09
C THR A 114 15.38 23.46 -18.27
N LYS A 115 14.35 22.90 -18.93
CA LYS A 115 13.34 22.05 -18.29
C LYS A 115 14.14 21.04 -17.47
N ASP A 116 14.02 21.15 -16.15
CA ASP A 116 14.85 20.43 -15.19
C ASP A 116 14.71 18.94 -15.48
N ASP A 117 15.86 18.26 -15.52
CA ASP A 117 16.01 16.84 -15.78
C ASP A 117 14.98 16.04 -14.95
N THR A 118 13.91 15.54 -15.57
CA THR A 118 13.06 14.45 -15.05
C THR A 118 13.86 13.13 -15.09
N PHE A 119 15.07 13.15 -14.54
CA PHE A 119 15.88 11.97 -14.29
C PHE A 119 15.33 11.29 -13.04
N VAL A 120 14.46 10.32 -13.27
CA VAL A 120 14.07 9.36 -12.24
C VAL A 120 15.28 8.44 -12.05
N ASP A 121 15.96 8.51 -10.91
CA ASP A 121 17.00 7.54 -10.55
C ASP A 121 16.37 6.13 -10.50
N GLU A 122 17.12 5.09 -10.85
CA GLU A 122 16.70 3.69 -10.68
C GLU A 122 16.48 3.38 -9.18
N HIS A 123 17.21 4.10 -8.31
CA HIS A 123 17.19 3.90 -6.87
C HIS A 123 16.20 4.79 -6.11
N THR A 124 15.75 5.91 -6.66
CA THR A 124 14.84 6.83 -5.95
C THR A 124 13.45 6.86 -6.59
N ASP A 125 12.43 6.74 -5.74
CA ASP A 125 11.02 6.87 -6.11
C ASP A 125 10.55 8.33 -6.05
N LEU A 126 11.45 9.28 -5.81
CA LEU A 126 11.11 10.68 -5.54
C LEU A 126 11.50 11.53 -6.73
N VAL A 127 10.52 12.11 -7.42
CA VAL A 127 10.76 13.18 -8.39
C VAL A 127 10.26 14.48 -7.78
N LYS A 128 11.18 15.27 -7.24
CA LYS A 128 10.87 16.56 -6.60
C LYS A 128 10.10 17.46 -7.57
N GLY A 129 8.92 17.90 -7.15
CA GLY A 129 8.05 18.79 -7.95
C GLY A 129 7.11 18.08 -8.92
N VAL A 130 7.15 16.74 -9.02
CA VAL A 130 6.23 15.94 -9.82
C VAL A 130 5.44 14.97 -8.94
N TYR A 131 6.09 14.16 -8.10
CA TYR A 131 5.41 13.28 -7.13
C TYR A 131 6.28 12.90 -5.92
N GLU A 132 5.65 12.69 -4.76
CA GLU A 132 6.29 12.40 -3.48
C GLU A 132 6.49 10.89 -3.19
N GLY A 133 6.84 10.09 -4.19
CA GLY A 133 6.97 8.63 -4.03
C GLY A 133 5.64 7.88 -4.14
N GLY A 134 5.69 6.56 -3.92
CA GLY A 134 4.52 5.67 -3.94
C GLY A 134 4.49 4.67 -5.09
N LEU A 135 5.46 4.71 -6.02
CA LEU A 135 5.56 3.71 -7.10
C LEU A 135 6.32 2.45 -6.67
N LYS A 136 7.13 2.55 -5.60
CA LYS A 136 7.79 1.38 -4.98
C LYS A 136 6.94 0.79 -3.86
N THR A 137 6.95 -0.53 -3.76
CA THR A 137 6.36 -1.24 -2.61
C THR A 137 7.34 -1.20 -1.46
N TRP A 138 6.88 -0.71 -0.31
CA TRP A 138 7.64 -0.75 0.94
C TRP A 138 7.42 -2.08 1.67
N GLU A 139 8.44 -2.55 2.39
CA GLU A 139 8.40 -3.86 3.07
C GLU A 139 7.29 -3.96 4.11
N CYS A 140 6.96 -2.86 4.81
CA CYS A 140 5.88 -2.83 5.80
C CYS A 140 4.51 -3.17 5.19
N SER A 141 4.31 -2.95 3.89
CA SER A 141 3.07 -3.32 3.21
C SER A 141 2.92 -4.85 3.12
N LEU A 142 4.03 -5.59 3.02
CA LEU A 142 4.05 -7.04 3.05
C LEU A 142 3.79 -7.57 4.47
N ASP A 143 4.38 -6.93 5.48
CA ASP A 143 4.13 -7.26 6.88
C ASP A 143 2.64 -7.07 7.25
N LEU A 144 1.99 -6.05 6.67
CA LEU A 144 0.56 -5.81 6.87
C LEU A 144 -0.29 -6.92 6.23
N VAL A 145 0.08 -7.43 5.05
CA VAL A 145 -0.59 -8.59 4.43
C VAL A 145 -0.43 -9.86 5.28
N ASP A 146 0.76 -10.11 5.83
CA ASP A 146 0.97 -11.24 6.77
C ASP A 146 0.06 -11.13 8.01
N LEU A 147 -0.08 -9.92 8.56
CA LEU A 147 -1.00 -9.71 9.69
C LEU A 147 -2.47 -9.91 9.28
N LEU A 148 -2.88 -9.46 8.10
CA LEU A 148 -4.24 -9.66 7.59
C LEU A 148 -4.56 -11.15 7.42
N ASP A 149 -3.62 -11.94 6.91
CA ASP A 149 -3.73 -13.41 6.84
C ASP A 149 -3.96 -14.01 8.25
N GLN A 150 -3.15 -13.61 9.24
CA GLN A 150 -3.30 -14.05 10.64
C GLN A 150 -4.64 -13.62 11.27
N ARG A 151 -5.26 -12.56 10.74
CA ARG A 151 -6.59 -12.06 11.13
C ARG A 151 -7.72 -12.67 10.30
N ALA A 152 -7.45 -13.79 9.61
CA ALA A 152 -8.38 -14.57 8.81
C ALA A 152 -8.86 -13.90 7.51
N PHE A 153 -8.18 -12.84 7.06
CA PHE A 153 -8.39 -12.20 5.76
C PHE A 153 -7.53 -12.79 4.63
N SER A 154 -7.00 -14.02 4.77
CA SER A 154 -6.19 -14.67 3.73
C SER A 154 -6.93 -14.70 2.38
N PRO A 155 -6.28 -14.38 1.24
CA PRO A 155 -6.92 -14.38 -0.09
C PRO A 155 -7.66 -15.66 -0.46
N ASP A 156 -7.15 -16.81 0.00
CA ASP A 156 -7.64 -18.16 -0.31
C ASP A 156 -8.55 -18.75 0.78
N ALA A 157 -8.83 -18.01 1.85
CA ALA A 157 -9.63 -18.56 2.95
C ALA A 157 -11.11 -18.79 2.57
N ASN A 158 -11.72 -19.71 3.32
CA ASN A 158 -13.09 -20.14 3.17
C ASN A 158 -14.10 -19.12 3.75
N LEU A 159 -15.40 -19.37 3.52
CA LEU A 159 -16.47 -18.42 3.87
C LEU A 159 -16.84 -18.40 5.37
N ASP A 160 -16.35 -19.33 6.19
CA ASP A 160 -16.53 -19.41 7.65
C ASP A 160 -15.55 -18.52 8.43
N THR A 161 -14.64 -17.83 7.75
CA THR A 161 -13.74 -16.84 8.36
C THR A 161 -14.22 -15.40 8.13
N GLU A 162 -13.51 -14.43 8.71
CA GLU A 162 -13.85 -13.00 8.61
C GLU A 162 -13.99 -12.56 7.15
N ARG A 163 -15.11 -11.93 6.82
CA ARG A 163 -15.48 -11.61 5.42
C ARG A 163 -15.06 -10.21 5.03
N VAL A 164 -14.60 -10.01 3.80
CA VAL A 164 -14.41 -8.67 3.22
C VAL A 164 -15.73 -8.13 2.67
N ARG A 165 -16.58 -8.99 2.09
CA ARG A 165 -17.85 -8.58 1.50
C ARG A 165 -18.73 -7.87 2.53
N GLY A 166 -19.22 -6.68 2.17
CA GLY A 166 -20.06 -5.81 2.99
C GLY A 166 -19.31 -4.87 3.94
N LYS A 167 -17.97 -4.91 3.95
CA LYS A 167 -17.14 -3.99 4.74
C LYS A 167 -16.75 -2.74 3.95
N SER A 168 -16.49 -1.66 4.68
CA SER A 168 -15.88 -0.43 4.21
C SER A 168 -14.42 -0.40 4.67
N ILE A 169 -13.48 -0.36 3.72
CA ILE A 169 -12.04 -0.44 3.97
C ILE A 169 -11.37 0.82 3.44
N LEU A 170 -10.47 1.41 4.22
CA LEU A 170 -9.65 2.55 3.82
C LEU A 170 -8.17 2.17 3.89
N GLU A 171 -7.41 2.46 2.84
CA GLU A 171 -5.94 2.48 2.88
C GLU A 171 -5.43 3.91 2.67
N VAL A 172 -4.77 4.45 3.70
CA VAL A 172 -4.20 5.81 3.73
C VAL A 172 -2.74 5.76 3.30
N GLY A 173 -2.36 6.60 2.33
CA GLY A 173 -1.04 6.56 1.70
C GLY A 173 -0.82 5.24 0.98
N CYS A 174 -1.74 4.88 0.08
CA CYS A 174 -1.83 3.53 -0.45
C CYS A 174 -0.66 3.14 -1.36
N GLY A 175 -0.02 4.07 -2.09
CA GLY A 175 1.09 3.73 -2.98
C GLY A 175 0.74 2.59 -3.94
N THR A 176 1.48 1.48 -3.84
CA THR A 176 1.23 0.26 -4.62
C THR A 176 0.01 -0.55 -4.21
N ALA A 177 -0.64 -0.19 -3.10
CA ALA A 177 -1.89 -0.76 -2.59
C ALA A 177 -1.86 -2.28 -2.38
N VAL A 178 -0.69 -2.85 -2.09
CA VAL A 178 -0.51 -4.28 -1.83
C VAL A 178 -1.46 -4.83 -0.74
N PRO A 179 -1.65 -4.14 0.41
CA PRO A 179 -2.64 -4.55 1.42
C PRO A 179 -4.07 -4.56 0.87
N SER A 180 -4.51 -3.49 0.20
CA SER A 180 -5.83 -3.45 -0.44
C SER A 180 -5.99 -4.50 -1.54
N CYS A 181 -4.95 -4.78 -2.33
CA CYS A 181 -4.98 -5.84 -3.34
C CYS A 181 -5.14 -7.22 -2.71
N SER A 182 -4.53 -7.48 -1.54
CA SER A 182 -4.76 -8.70 -0.78
C SER A 182 -6.22 -8.84 -0.33
N LEU A 183 -6.80 -7.78 0.23
CA LEU A 183 -8.21 -7.75 0.64
C LEU A 183 -9.16 -7.84 -0.56
N PHE A 184 -8.80 -7.26 -1.70
CA PHE A 184 -9.57 -7.37 -2.94
C PHE A 184 -9.51 -8.79 -3.51
N ALA A 185 -8.33 -9.43 -3.50
CA ALA A 185 -8.19 -10.85 -3.88
C ALA A 185 -9.05 -11.75 -2.99
N ARG A 186 -9.08 -11.48 -1.68
CA ARG A 186 -10.00 -12.14 -0.74
C ARG A 186 -11.47 -11.90 -1.12
N LEU A 187 -11.88 -10.66 -1.35
CA LEU A 187 -13.25 -10.34 -1.78
C LEU A 187 -13.64 -11.10 -3.06
N LEU A 188 -12.76 -11.14 -4.05
CA LEU A 188 -13.00 -11.86 -5.30
C LEU A 188 -13.12 -13.38 -5.05
N ASN A 189 -12.30 -13.97 -4.19
CA ASN A 189 -12.46 -15.37 -3.78
C ASN A 189 -13.82 -15.62 -3.11
N GLU A 190 -14.26 -14.73 -2.21
CA GLU A 190 -15.58 -14.82 -1.58
C GLU A 190 -16.72 -14.74 -2.61
N ILE A 191 -16.59 -13.87 -3.61
CA ILE A 191 -17.53 -13.76 -4.73
C ILE A 191 -17.56 -15.05 -5.55
N ARG A 192 -16.41 -15.65 -5.86
CA ARG A 192 -16.34 -16.91 -6.59
C ARG A 192 -16.99 -18.07 -5.83
N LEU A 193 -16.78 -18.14 -4.51
CA LEU A 193 -17.35 -19.19 -3.66
C LEU A 193 -18.86 -18.99 -3.40
N SER A 194 -19.35 -17.76 -3.46
CA SER A 194 -20.75 -17.41 -3.24
C SER A 194 -21.14 -16.22 -4.14
N PRO A 195 -21.37 -16.45 -5.45
CA PRO A 195 -21.71 -15.38 -6.38
C PRO A 195 -23.12 -14.84 -6.10
N THR A 196 -23.33 -13.56 -6.34
CA THR A 196 -24.68 -12.98 -6.29
C THR A 196 -25.47 -13.48 -7.51
N GLU A 197 -26.64 -14.10 -7.27
CA GLU A 197 -27.49 -14.61 -8.35
C GLU A 197 -28.03 -13.47 -9.23
N GLU A 198 -28.17 -13.74 -10.52
CA GLU A 198 -28.71 -12.76 -11.46
C GLU A 198 -30.18 -12.43 -11.11
N GLY A 199 -30.47 -11.15 -10.89
CA GLY A 199 -31.79 -10.67 -10.50
C GLY A 199 -32.09 -10.72 -8.99
N ALA A 200 -31.15 -11.17 -8.15
CA ALA A 200 -31.26 -11.04 -6.70
C ALA A 200 -31.04 -9.60 -6.23
N ASP A 201 -31.48 -9.31 -5.00
CA ASP A 201 -31.14 -8.04 -4.35
C ASP A 201 -29.61 -7.92 -4.22
N LYS A 202 -29.09 -6.71 -4.50
CA LYS A 202 -27.66 -6.44 -4.37
C LYS A 202 -27.18 -6.72 -2.93
N PRO A 203 -26.00 -7.31 -2.74
CA PRO A 203 -25.44 -7.51 -1.42
C PRO A 203 -25.18 -6.16 -0.73
N ARG A 204 -24.95 -6.18 0.59
CA ARG A 204 -24.48 -5.01 1.32
C ARG A 204 -23.24 -4.45 0.62
N LYS A 205 -23.22 -3.13 0.41
CA LYS A 205 -22.13 -2.44 -0.31
C LYS A 205 -20.78 -2.76 0.35
N THR A 206 -19.84 -3.19 -0.46
CA THR A 206 -18.42 -3.32 -0.07
C THR A 206 -17.69 -2.10 -0.61
N ARG A 207 -16.90 -1.41 0.20
CA ARG A 207 -16.12 -0.24 -0.25
C ARG A 207 -14.64 -0.50 -0.04
N LEU A 208 -13.85 -0.25 -1.08
CA LEU A 208 -12.39 -0.11 -1.01
C LEU A 208 -12.05 1.34 -1.32
N HIS A 209 -11.60 2.10 -0.33
CA HIS A 209 -11.17 3.48 -0.48
C HIS A 209 -9.64 3.54 -0.42
N LEU A 210 -9.02 3.99 -1.51
CA LEU A 210 -7.58 4.12 -1.63
C LEU A 210 -7.23 5.62 -1.71
N GLN A 211 -6.47 6.09 -0.72
CA GLN A 211 -6.01 7.47 -0.67
C GLN A 211 -4.51 7.53 -0.85
N ASP A 212 -4.05 8.40 -1.76
CA ASP A 212 -2.65 8.77 -1.88
C ASP A 212 -2.51 10.30 -1.95
N TYR A 213 -1.31 10.83 -1.73
CA TYR A 213 -1.09 12.26 -1.91
C TYR A 213 -1.15 12.65 -3.39
N ASN A 214 -0.68 11.78 -4.28
CA ASN A 214 -0.51 12.08 -5.71
C ASN A 214 -1.54 11.32 -6.56
N LYS A 215 -2.42 12.01 -7.32
CA LYS A 215 -3.29 11.34 -8.31
C LYS A 215 -2.52 10.47 -9.32
N GLN A 216 -1.29 10.86 -9.67
CA GLN A 216 -0.45 10.06 -10.56
C GLN A 216 -0.15 8.66 -10.00
N VAL A 217 0.04 8.51 -8.69
CA VAL A 217 0.23 7.19 -8.06
C VAL A 217 -1.03 6.35 -8.21
N LEU A 218 -2.20 6.97 -8.01
CA LEU A 218 -3.49 6.32 -8.17
C LEU A 218 -3.71 5.80 -9.60
N SER A 219 -3.40 6.62 -10.62
CA SER A 219 -3.56 6.28 -12.04
C SER A 219 -2.50 5.32 -12.55
N LEU A 220 -1.24 5.53 -12.19
CA LEU A 220 -0.12 4.77 -12.76
C LEU A 220 0.10 3.44 -12.07
N ILE A 221 -0.29 3.29 -10.80
CA ILE A 221 0.09 2.11 -10.02
C ILE A 221 -1.11 1.50 -9.29
N THR A 222 -1.82 2.30 -8.49
CA THR A 222 -2.85 1.79 -7.58
C THR A 222 -3.99 1.09 -8.33
N LEU A 223 -4.63 1.76 -9.28
CA LEU A 223 -5.69 1.16 -10.09
C LEU A 223 -5.17 0.00 -10.97
N PRO A 224 -4.04 0.13 -11.70
CA PRO A 224 -3.45 -1.01 -12.41
C PRO A 224 -3.23 -2.25 -11.54
N ASN A 225 -2.79 -2.12 -10.29
CA ASN A 225 -2.61 -3.27 -9.39
C ASN A 225 -3.94 -3.93 -8.99
N LEU A 226 -5.01 -3.16 -8.84
CA LEU A 226 -6.36 -3.72 -8.63
C LEU A 226 -6.85 -4.48 -9.87
N LEU A 227 -6.60 -3.97 -11.08
CA LEU A 227 -6.92 -4.66 -12.33
C LEU A 227 -6.10 -5.94 -12.51
N LEU A 228 -4.81 -5.90 -12.17
CA LEU A 228 -3.96 -7.10 -12.18
C LEU A 228 -4.45 -8.15 -11.16
N THR A 229 -4.91 -7.72 -10.00
CA THR A 229 -5.55 -8.60 -9.00
C THR A 229 -6.82 -9.26 -9.55
N TYR A 230 -7.65 -8.50 -10.27
CA TYR A 230 -8.84 -9.02 -10.94
C TYR A 230 -8.47 -10.00 -12.07
N ALA A 231 -7.47 -9.68 -12.89
CA ALA A 231 -6.98 -10.59 -13.94
C ALA A 231 -6.45 -11.91 -13.35
N GLN A 232 -5.68 -11.85 -12.26
CA GLN A 232 -5.21 -13.03 -11.53
C GLN A 232 -6.38 -13.88 -11.01
N HIS A 233 -7.45 -13.25 -10.53
CA HIS A 233 -8.65 -13.94 -10.09
C HIS A 233 -9.34 -14.70 -11.22
N LEU A 234 -9.49 -14.08 -12.39
CA LEU A 234 -10.08 -14.72 -13.58
C LEU A 234 -9.23 -15.90 -14.09
N ALA A 235 -7.92 -15.81 -13.98
CA ALA A 235 -7.00 -16.87 -14.38
C ALA A 235 -6.93 -18.05 -13.38
N THR A 236 -7.39 -17.85 -12.14
CA THR A 236 -7.34 -18.88 -11.10
C THR A 236 -8.38 -19.98 -11.39
N PRO A 237 -7.96 -21.25 -11.54
CA PRO A 237 -8.89 -22.35 -11.81
C PRO A 237 -9.98 -22.47 -10.74
N ALA A 238 -11.21 -22.76 -11.16
CA ALA A 238 -12.35 -22.92 -10.25
C ALA A 238 -12.29 -24.19 -9.37
N ARG A 239 -11.37 -25.12 -9.67
CA ARG A 239 -11.21 -26.40 -8.95
C ARG A 239 -9.83 -26.46 -8.31
N ALA A 240 -9.77 -26.97 -7.08
CA ALA A 240 -8.50 -27.30 -6.44
C ALA A 240 -7.76 -28.36 -7.29
N PRO A 241 -6.45 -28.23 -7.50
CA PRO A 241 -5.68 -29.24 -8.22
C PRO A 241 -5.89 -30.60 -7.57
N GLU A 242 -6.16 -31.63 -8.37
CA GLU A 242 -6.22 -33.01 -7.87
C GLU A 242 -4.86 -33.39 -7.27
N ALA A 243 -4.82 -34.32 -6.31
CA ALA A 243 -3.59 -34.69 -5.61
C ALA A 243 -2.46 -35.21 -6.53
N ASP A 244 -2.79 -35.55 -7.77
CA ASP A 244 -1.88 -36.04 -8.82
C ASP A 244 -1.48 -34.94 -9.84
N GLU A 245 -2.00 -33.71 -9.71
CA GLU A 245 -1.58 -32.57 -10.55
C GLU A 245 -0.25 -32.00 -10.06
N GLU A 246 0.66 -31.72 -11.00
CA GLU A 246 1.92 -31.04 -10.68
C GLU A 246 1.63 -29.72 -9.96
N PRO A 247 2.42 -29.37 -8.92
CA PRO A 247 2.23 -28.10 -8.23
C PRO A 247 2.28 -26.97 -9.25
N PRO A 248 1.39 -25.96 -9.13
CA PRO A 248 1.37 -24.85 -10.07
C PRO A 248 2.77 -24.24 -10.14
N ALA A 249 3.26 -24.04 -11.37
CA ALA A 249 4.56 -23.42 -11.61
C ALA A 249 4.63 -22.06 -10.91
N ASP A 250 5.84 -21.69 -10.47
CA ASP A 250 6.05 -20.41 -9.81
C ASP A 250 5.51 -19.26 -10.69
N PRO A 251 4.74 -18.32 -10.10
CA PRO A 251 4.21 -17.17 -10.83
C PRO A 251 5.34 -16.45 -11.57
N GLN A 252 5.19 -16.26 -12.88
CA GLN A 252 6.17 -15.59 -13.71
C GLN A 252 5.75 -14.14 -14.01
N PRO A 253 6.71 -13.23 -14.27
CA PRO A 253 6.43 -11.95 -14.89
C PRO A 253 5.62 -12.13 -16.18
N GLY A 254 4.77 -11.17 -16.47
CA GLY A 254 3.85 -11.27 -17.60
C GLY A 254 3.28 -9.92 -18.02
N GLU A 255 2.32 -10.00 -18.95
CA GLU A 255 1.65 -8.84 -19.52
C GLU A 255 0.13 -9.04 -19.45
N LEU A 256 -0.61 -7.94 -19.30
CA LEU A 256 -2.06 -7.90 -19.33
C LEU A 256 -2.51 -6.96 -20.45
N ASP A 257 -3.24 -7.51 -21.42
CA ASP A 257 -3.95 -6.72 -22.44
C ASP A 257 -5.19 -6.07 -21.81
N VAL A 258 -5.19 -4.73 -21.74
CA VAL A 258 -6.29 -3.93 -21.20
C VAL A 258 -7.30 -3.64 -22.31
N THR A 259 -8.11 -4.65 -22.65
CA THR A 259 -9.14 -4.51 -23.70
C THR A 259 -10.42 -3.87 -23.15
N PRO A 260 -11.26 -3.27 -24.01
CA PRO A 260 -12.58 -2.78 -23.59
C PRO A 260 -13.46 -3.86 -22.96
N GLU A 261 -13.38 -5.10 -23.44
CA GLU A 261 -14.14 -6.23 -22.89
C GLU A 261 -13.67 -6.61 -21.48
N PHE A 262 -12.35 -6.54 -21.23
CA PHE A 262 -11.79 -6.77 -19.91
C PHE A 262 -12.31 -5.72 -18.91
N LEU A 263 -12.24 -4.44 -19.27
CA LEU A 263 -12.74 -3.34 -18.43
C LEU A 263 -14.25 -3.42 -18.20
N ALA A 264 -15.03 -3.69 -19.24
CA ALA A 264 -16.47 -3.87 -19.10
C ALA A 264 -16.82 -5.05 -18.18
N SER A 265 -16.05 -6.14 -18.22
CA SER A 265 -16.24 -7.28 -17.31
C SER A 265 -15.93 -6.91 -15.85
N PHE A 266 -14.90 -6.08 -15.63
CA PHE A 266 -14.51 -5.59 -14.32
C PHE A 266 -15.62 -4.70 -13.74
N GLU A 267 -16.08 -3.71 -14.50
CA GLU A 267 -17.19 -2.83 -14.10
C GLU A 267 -18.48 -3.61 -13.83
N ALA A 268 -18.80 -4.60 -14.67
CA ALA A 268 -19.97 -5.46 -14.48
C ALA A 268 -19.88 -6.29 -13.19
N LEU A 269 -18.69 -6.76 -12.81
CA LEU A 269 -18.49 -7.44 -11.53
C LEU A 269 -18.68 -6.48 -10.35
N LEU A 270 -18.11 -5.28 -10.41
CA LEU A 270 -18.26 -4.27 -9.36
C LEU A 270 -19.75 -3.92 -9.15
N GLU A 271 -20.48 -3.69 -10.24
CA GLU A 271 -21.90 -3.32 -10.20
C GLU A 271 -22.79 -4.45 -9.68
N ARG A 272 -22.57 -5.69 -10.15
CA ARG A 272 -23.32 -6.87 -9.71
C ARG A 272 -23.11 -7.16 -8.23
N GLU A 273 -21.86 -7.05 -7.76
CA GLU A 273 -21.48 -7.40 -6.40
C GLU A 273 -21.54 -6.21 -5.43
N ASN A 274 -22.05 -5.07 -5.88
CA ASN A 274 -22.16 -3.81 -5.12
C ASN A 274 -20.82 -3.41 -4.46
N VAL A 275 -19.74 -3.49 -5.24
CA VAL A 275 -18.39 -3.12 -4.82
C VAL A 275 -18.08 -1.71 -5.33
N GLU A 276 -17.81 -0.81 -4.40
CA GLU A 276 -17.43 0.57 -4.66
C GLU A 276 -15.91 0.72 -4.51
N LEU A 277 -15.24 1.08 -5.60
CA LEU A 277 -13.83 1.53 -5.56
C LEU A 277 -13.83 3.05 -5.49
N ARG A 278 -13.32 3.61 -4.40
CA ARG A 278 -13.22 5.06 -4.17
C ARG A 278 -11.76 5.45 -4.12
N PHE A 279 -11.42 6.57 -4.76
CA PHE A 279 -10.07 7.09 -4.80
C PHE A 279 -10.05 8.53 -4.33
N SER A 280 -9.03 8.91 -3.57
CA SER A 280 -8.82 10.29 -3.17
C SER A 280 -7.36 10.68 -3.30
N GLU A 281 -7.11 11.86 -3.85
CA GLU A 281 -5.79 12.48 -3.84
C GLU A 281 -5.68 13.58 -2.78
N GLY A 282 -4.47 14.07 -2.53
CA GLY A 282 -4.20 15.24 -1.71
C GLY A 282 -3.95 14.94 -0.24
N ASP A 283 -3.96 16.00 0.56
CA ASP A 283 -3.53 15.99 1.95
C ASP A 283 -4.51 15.27 2.89
N TRP A 284 -3.97 14.68 3.96
CA TRP A 284 -4.76 13.94 4.95
C TRP A 284 -5.71 14.81 5.76
N ALA A 285 -5.40 16.08 6.01
CA ALA A 285 -6.25 16.96 6.80
C ALA A 285 -7.54 17.34 6.06
N GLY A 286 -7.45 17.55 4.74
CA GLY A 286 -8.59 17.73 3.86
C GLY A 286 -9.52 16.51 3.88
N MET A 287 -8.96 15.31 3.78
CA MET A 287 -9.76 14.08 3.86
C MET A 287 -10.39 13.89 5.24
N ALA A 288 -9.65 14.14 6.33
CA ALA A 288 -10.20 14.07 7.69
C ALA A 288 -11.38 15.03 7.88
N THR A 289 -11.30 16.22 7.29
CA THR A 289 -12.39 17.20 7.29
C THR A 289 -13.61 16.69 6.52
N ALA A 290 -13.39 16.09 5.34
CA ALA A 290 -14.45 15.50 4.53
C ALA A 290 -15.17 14.35 5.27
N LEU A 291 -14.42 13.43 5.89
CA LEU A 291 -14.99 12.32 6.68
C LEU A 291 -15.79 12.81 7.87
N ARG A 292 -15.33 13.85 8.58
CA ARG A 292 -16.08 14.42 9.72
C ARG A 292 -17.36 15.14 9.32
N ALA A 293 -17.49 15.54 8.05
CA ALA A 293 -18.67 16.20 7.53
C ALA A 293 -19.75 15.21 7.02
N ASP A 294 -19.38 13.95 6.79
CA ASP A 294 -20.29 12.89 6.35
C ASP A 294 -20.50 11.87 7.48
N ASP A 295 -21.59 12.05 8.24
CA ASP A 295 -21.91 11.20 9.39
C ASP A 295 -22.18 9.73 9.02
N ASP A 296 -22.43 9.42 7.74
CA ASP A 296 -22.63 8.05 7.26
C ASP A 296 -21.33 7.36 6.83
N GLU A 297 -20.22 8.11 6.72
CA GLU A 297 -18.95 7.62 6.21
C GLU A 297 -18.06 7.05 7.34
N ARG A 298 -18.01 5.71 7.43
CA ARG A 298 -17.18 4.97 8.38
C ARG A 298 -16.44 3.80 7.73
N TYR A 299 -15.39 3.34 8.38
CA TYR A 299 -14.56 2.24 7.92
C TYR A 299 -14.49 1.13 8.97
N ASP A 300 -14.78 -0.10 8.55
CA ASP A 300 -14.62 -1.30 9.36
C ASP A 300 -13.13 -1.69 9.49
N VAL A 301 -12.32 -1.33 8.48
CA VAL A 301 -10.87 -1.56 8.45
C VAL A 301 -10.17 -0.31 7.92
N VAL A 302 -9.17 0.17 8.65
CA VAL A 302 -8.30 1.28 8.24
C VAL A 302 -6.86 0.80 8.25
N LEU A 303 -6.19 0.93 7.12
CA LEU A 303 -4.83 0.46 6.87
C LEU A 303 -3.94 1.64 6.52
N THR A 304 -2.70 1.59 6.98
CA THR A 304 -1.65 2.47 6.47
C THR A 304 -0.29 1.83 6.67
N SER A 305 0.63 2.08 5.74
CA SER A 305 1.97 1.50 5.73
C SER A 305 3.00 2.58 5.40
N GLU A 306 4.02 2.71 6.25
CA GLU A 306 5.15 3.64 6.06
C GLU A 306 4.73 5.10 5.92
N THR A 307 3.73 5.53 6.70
CA THR A 307 3.21 6.91 6.71
C THR A 307 3.61 7.73 7.94
N VAL A 308 4.34 7.13 8.87
CA VAL A 308 4.71 7.73 10.18
C VAL A 308 6.17 8.20 10.24
N TYR A 309 6.81 8.37 9.08
CA TYR A 309 8.23 8.75 8.99
C TYR A 309 8.49 10.23 9.30
N ALA A 310 7.57 11.12 8.96
CA ALA A 310 7.70 12.56 9.16
C ALA A 310 6.88 13.03 10.36
N VAL A 311 7.54 13.61 11.37
CA VAL A 311 6.89 14.07 12.61
C VAL A 311 5.91 15.21 12.33
N GLU A 312 6.19 16.05 11.34
CA GLU A 312 5.36 17.18 10.93
C GLU A 312 4.01 16.73 10.34
N SER A 313 3.97 15.57 9.70
CA SER A 313 2.76 15.03 9.05
C SER A 313 1.87 14.24 10.02
N LEU A 314 2.40 13.83 11.19
CA LEU A 314 1.66 13.03 12.16
C LEU A 314 0.33 13.65 12.60
N PRO A 315 0.21 14.95 12.90
CA PRO A 315 -1.07 15.52 13.33
C PRO A 315 -2.20 15.30 12.31
N ALA A 316 -1.93 15.51 11.01
CA ALA A 316 -2.92 15.32 9.94
C ALA A 316 -3.27 13.83 9.75
N LEU A 317 -2.28 12.94 9.84
CA LEU A 317 -2.52 11.49 9.80
C LEU A 317 -3.41 11.04 10.95
N LEU A 318 -3.10 11.47 12.18
CA LEU A 318 -3.87 11.10 13.37
C LEU A 318 -5.30 11.61 13.29
N ASP A 319 -5.51 12.84 12.80
CA ASP A 319 -6.84 13.39 12.57
C ASP A 319 -7.66 12.53 11.59
N LEU A 320 -7.01 12.03 10.53
CA LEU A 320 -7.64 11.15 9.55
C LEU A 320 -7.94 9.77 10.12
N LEU A 321 -6.99 9.13 10.80
CA LEU A 321 -7.18 7.82 11.42
C LEU A 321 -8.30 7.86 12.47
N GLU A 322 -8.34 8.91 13.29
CA GLU A 322 -9.40 9.16 14.26
C GLU A 322 -10.75 9.38 13.57
N ALA A 323 -10.82 10.26 12.57
CA ALA A 323 -12.07 10.51 11.82
C ALA A 323 -12.61 9.25 11.13
N ALA A 324 -11.73 8.39 10.62
CA ALA A 324 -12.11 7.17 9.92
C ALA A 324 -12.62 6.05 10.84
N THR A 325 -12.34 6.12 12.15
CA THR A 325 -12.57 5.03 13.11
C THR A 325 -13.47 5.40 14.29
N ALA A 326 -13.43 6.66 14.75
CA ALA A 326 -14.16 7.11 15.93
C ALA A 326 -15.60 7.48 15.57
N ARG A 327 -16.53 6.51 15.70
CA ARG A 327 -18.00 6.72 15.86
C ARG A 327 -18.77 5.38 16.00
N GLY A 328 -18.54 4.64 17.09
CA GLY A 328 -19.34 3.47 17.43
C GLY A 328 -19.06 2.95 18.82
N THR A 329 -20.11 2.68 19.61
CA THR A 329 -20.04 2.24 21.00
C THR A 329 -19.92 0.72 21.17
N ASP A 330 -19.79 -0.07 20.10
CA ASP A 330 -19.70 -1.55 20.22
C ASP A 330 -18.95 -2.30 19.09
N ASP A 331 -18.58 -1.67 17.95
CA ASP A 331 -17.79 -2.33 16.88
C ASP A 331 -16.41 -1.66 16.73
N ASP A 332 -15.39 -2.40 17.17
CA ASP A 332 -14.00 -1.96 17.34
C ASP A 332 -13.28 -1.95 15.97
N ALA A 333 -13.47 -0.90 15.15
CA ALA A 333 -12.87 -0.74 13.82
C ALA A 333 -11.38 -1.16 13.81
N LEU A 334 -10.97 -1.94 12.81
CA LEU A 334 -9.61 -2.47 12.74
C LEU A 334 -8.67 -1.43 12.12
N CYS A 335 -8.05 -0.59 12.95
CA CYS A 335 -7.05 0.38 12.51
C CYS A 335 -5.63 -0.19 12.67
N LEU A 336 -4.94 -0.41 11.55
CA LEU A 336 -3.59 -0.99 11.49
C LEU A 336 -2.59 -0.04 10.84
N VAL A 337 -1.45 0.15 11.50
CA VAL A 337 -0.37 1.04 11.10
C VAL A 337 0.92 0.23 11.03
N ALA A 338 1.43 -0.04 9.82
CA ALA A 338 2.69 -0.73 9.61
C ALA A 338 3.82 0.29 9.41
N CYS A 339 4.94 0.14 10.11
CA CYS A 339 6.05 1.08 9.99
C CYS A 339 7.41 0.49 10.39
N LYS A 340 8.47 1.20 10.00
CA LYS A 340 9.79 1.01 10.61
C LYS A 340 9.76 1.55 12.03
N ARG A 341 10.51 0.90 12.92
CA ARG A 341 10.65 1.31 14.31
C ARG A 341 11.34 2.67 14.41
N ILE A 342 12.29 2.95 13.52
CA ILE A 342 13.06 4.21 13.48
C ILE A 342 13.24 4.64 12.03
N TYR A 343 13.10 5.93 11.73
CA TYR A 343 13.52 6.52 10.45
C TYR A 343 14.68 7.48 10.69
N PHE A 344 15.87 7.16 10.17
CA PHE A 344 17.05 8.00 10.35
C PHE A 344 16.88 9.36 9.65
N GLY A 345 17.17 10.46 10.35
CA GLY A 345 17.21 11.82 9.80
C GLY A 345 15.89 12.59 9.75
N VAL A 346 14.75 11.95 10.01
CA VAL A 346 13.40 12.58 9.96
C VAL A 346 12.64 12.55 11.29
N GLY A 347 13.18 11.84 12.30
CA GLY A 347 12.66 11.86 13.67
C GLY A 347 11.38 11.05 13.92
N GLY A 348 10.69 10.57 12.89
CA GLY A 348 9.51 9.72 13.03
C GLY A 348 9.83 8.25 13.34
N GLY A 349 8.77 7.42 13.36
CA GLY A 349 8.84 6.00 13.70
C GLY A 349 7.83 5.56 14.76
N GLU A 350 7.97 4.31 15.21
CA GLU A 350 7.05 3.66 16.15
C GLU A 350 6.86 4.47 17.45
N LEU A 351 7.97 4.90 18.07
CA LEU A 351 7.93 5.53 19.39
C LEU A 351 7.24 6.90 19.37
N GLU A 352 7.56 7.74 18.39
CA GLU A 352 6.94 9.07 18.28
C GLU A 352 5.46 8.95 17.87
N PHE A 353 5.13 8.06 16.94
CA PHE A 353 3.73 7.78 16.58
C PHE A 353 2.92 7.33 17.81
N ARG A 354 3.41 6.31 18.52
CA ARG A 354 2.77 5.78 19.75
C ARG A 354 2.52 6.90 20.75
N ARG A 355 3.56 7.70 21.05
CA ARG A 355 3.46 8.81 21.99
C ARG A 355 2.33 9.78 21.60
N ARG A 356 2.27 10.20 20.32
CA ARG A 356 1.26 11.16 19.84
C ARG A 356 -0.17 10.60 19.88
N VAL A 357 -0.34 9.30 19.65
CA VAL A 357 -1.64 8.62 19.78
C VAL A 357 -2.07 8.54 21.25
N GLU A 358 -1.17 8.14 22.14
CA GLU A 358 -1.43 8.03 23.58
C GLU A 358 -1.71 9.41 24.22
N GLU A 359 -1.06 10.48 23.75
CA GLU A 359 -1.36 11.87 24.14
C GLU A 359 -2.80 12.29 23.78
N ARG A 360 -3.42 11.66 22.78
CA ARG A 360 -4.85 11.83 22.42
C ARG A 360 -5.79 10.90 23.19
N GLY A 361 -5.28 10.10 24.12
CA GLY A 361 -6.07 9.19 24.95
C GLY A 361 -6.43 7.85 24.29
N ALA A 362 -5.89 7.56 23.11
CA ALA A 362 -6.07 6.29 22.40
C ALA A 362 -5.04 5.24 22.84
N GLU A 363 -5.34 3.97 22.58
CA GLU A 363 -4.48 2.84 22.90
C GLU A 363 -3.76 2.33 21.65
N VAL A 364 -2.47 2.01 21.79
CA VAL A 364 -1.64 1.45 20.72
C VAL A 364 -1.07 0.10 21.16
N GLU A 365 -1.33 -0.93 20.37
CA GLU A 365 -0.86 -2.30 20.63
C GLU A 365 0.03 -2.77 19.48
N ALA A 366 1.25 -3.23 19.76
CA ALA A 366 2.07 -3.87 18.72
C ALA A 366 1.52 -5.29 18.47
N VAL A 367 0.94 -5.52 17.30
CA VAL A 367 0.25 -6.76 16.92
C VAL A 367 1.04 -7.62 15.94
N TRP A 368 2.13 -7.08 15.37
CA TRP A 368 3.10 -7.81 14.57
C TRP A 368 4.52 -7.29 14.83
N GLY A 369 5.49 -8.19 14.80
CA GLY A 369 6.90 -7.83 15.03
C GLY A 369 7.23 -7.50 16.48
N ALA A 370 6.41 -7.90 17.46
CA ALA A 370 6.71 -7.78 18.88
C ALA A 370 7.74 -8.85 19.31
N GLY A 371 8.83 -8.44 19.99
CA GLY A 371 9.84 -9.36 20.57
C GLY A 371 11.15 -9.54 19.78
N GLU A 372 11.95 -10.54 20.18
CA GLU A 372 13.21 -10.93 19.54
C GLU A 372 12.95 -11.95 18.43
N GLY A 373 12.74 -11.51 17.18
CA GLY A 373 12.79 -12.44 16.04
C GLY A 373 12.08 -11.99 14.77
N ARG A 374 10.86 -11.44 14.87
CA ARG A 374 10.10 -10.96 13.69
C ARG A 374 10.31 -9.46 13.50
N GLY A 375 10.57 -9.05 12.26
CA GLY A 375 10.93 -7.68 11.93
C GLY A 375 12.37 -7.29 12.28
N LYS A 376 13.27 -8.25 12.56
CA LYS A 376 14.71 -8.03 12.81
C LYS A 376 15.63 -8.70 11.76
N SER A 377 15.11 -9.19 10.65
CA SER A 377 15.93 -9.73 9.55
C SER A 377 16.70 -8.58 8.89
N SER A 378 18.02 -8.50 9.13
CA SER A 378 18.99 -7.58 8.53
C SER A 378 18.45 -6.19 8.13
N GLY A 379 18.48 -5.23 9.07
CA GLY A 379 18.08 -3.86 8.79
C GLY A 379 17.42 -3.17 9.98
N VAL A 380 16.76 -2.04 9.70
CA VAL A 380 15.95 -1.30 10.69
C VAL A 380 14.73 -2.15 11.05
N GLY A 381 14.46 -2.29 12.35
CA GLY A 381 13.33 -3.11 12.79
C GLY A 381 11.98 -2.62 12.25
N ARG A 382 11.03 -3.53 12.02
CA ARG A 382 9.65 -3.21 11.56
C ARG A 382 8.59 -3.71 12.53
N THR A 383 7.41 -3.10 12.53
CA THR A 383 6.28 -3.48 13.36
C THR A 383 4.95 -3.12 12.70
N VAL A 384 3.88 -3.80 13.09
CA VAL A 384 2.51 -3.35 12.83
C VAL A 384 1.81 -3.11 14.15
N MET A 385 1.21 -1.93 14.27
CA MET A 385 0.48 -1.47 15.44
C MET A 385 -1.02 -1.46 15.16
N ARG A 386 -1.83 -1.82 16.16
CA ARG A 386 -3.26 -1.59 16.20
C ARG A 386 -3.55 -0.36 17.04
N VAL A 387 -4.34 0.57 16.50
CA VAL A 387 -4.81 1.76 17.21
C VAL A 387 -6.28 1.56 17.62
N ARG A 388 -6.62 1.90 18.87
CA ARG A 388 -8.00 1.95 19.37
C ARG A 388 -8.27 3.31 20.00
N TRP A 389 -9.17 4.07 19.40
CA TRP A 389 -9.61 5.35 19.96
C TRP A 389 -10.68 5.09 21.02
N LYS A 390 -10.56 5.73 22.18
CA LYS A 390 -11.59 5.61 23.21
C LYS A 390 -12.81 6.41 22.76
N GLY A 391 -13.96 5.76 22.63
CA GLY A 391 -15.22 6.48 22.44
C GLY A 391 -15.47 7.40 23.64
N GLU A 392 -15.92 8.63 23.37
CA GLU A 392 -16.35 9.57 24.42
C GLU A 392 -17.56 9.07 25.22
#